data_AF-H8LPR4-F1
#
_entry.id   AF-H8LPR4-F1
#
_cell.length_a   1.000
_cell.length_b   1.000
_cell.length_c   1.000
_cell.angle_alpha   90.00
_cell.angle_beta   90.00
_cell.angle_gamma   90.00
#
_symmetry.space_group_name_H-M   'P 1'
#
loop_
_entity.id
_entity.type
_entity.pdbx_description
1 polymer ?
#
loop_
_entity_poly.entity_id
_entity_poly.type
_entity_poly.pdbx_seq_one_letter_code
_entity_poly.pdbx_strand_id
1 'polypeptide(L)'
;MALSCIIMANAPTYEQVGYFVAVLITICRAIQGIASVGEIVVAELYLTEITKPPIQYPVVSFIAVASVIGTTVVLAIVSLVTTQGFNWRLAVWIGAIIAVVRGYAKAHLRETPDFVDASARLLRKYEKANIDKKELKNDEIFYQKPNKKTTIYFFIMVVLGPYFLLYLYYLW
;
A
#
# COMPACT_ATOMS: atom_id res chain seq x y z
N MET A 1 -3.52 2.77 -7.60
CA MET A 1 -3.09 4.16 -7.35
C MET A 1 -2.82 4.96 -8.63
N ALA A 2 -2.00 4.48 -9.57
CA ALA A 2 -1.66 5.25 -10.79
C ALA A 2 -2.89 5.66 -11.64
N LEU A 3 -3.81 4.73 -11.89
CA LEU A 3 -5.03 4.98 -12.66
C LEU A 3 -5.90 6.08 -12.02
N SER A 4 -6.11 6.03 -10.70
CA SER A 4 -6.87 7.05 -9.96
C SER A 4 -6.18 8.42 -9.98
N CYS A 5 -4.84 8.49 -10.05
CA CYS A 5 -4.12 9.76 -10.19
C CYS A 5 -4.30 10.35 -11.59
N ILE A 6 -4.24 9.51 -12.64
CA ILE A 6 -4.45 9.94 -14.03
C ILE A 6 -5.88 10.46 -14.25
N ILE A 7 -6.88 9.76 -13.72
CA ILE A 7 -8.29 10.19 -13.76
C ILE A 7 -8.44 11.55 -13.06
N MET A 8 -7.84 11.71 -11.89
CA MET A 8 -7.92 12.95 -11.11
C MET A 8 -7.20 14.12 -11.80
N ALA A 9 -6.08 13.89 -12.49
CA ALA A 9 -5.33 14.92 -13.22
C ALA A 9 -6.08 15.44 -14.45
N ASN A 10 -6.82 14.56 -15.13
CA ASN A 10 -7.62 14.88 -16.32
C ASN A 10 -9.06 15.28 -15.97
N ALA A 11 -9.47 15.27 -14.70
CA ALA A 11 -10.84 15.57 -14.30
C ALA A 11 -11.26 16.98 -14.80
N PRO A 12 -12.47 17.16 -15.34
CA PRO A 12 -12.94 18.48 -15.80
C PRO A 12 -13.10 19.46 -14.62
N THR A 13 -13.21 20.76 -14.91
CA THR A 13 -13.39 21.77 -13.85
C THR A 13 -14.79 21.65 -13.24
N TYR A 14 -14.93 22.11 -11.99
CA TYR A 14 -16.23 22.10 -11.31
C TYR A 14 -17.31 22.86 -12.10
N GLU A 15 -16.93 23.92 -12.82
CA GLU A 15 -17.86 24.69 -13.65
C GLU A 15 -18.45 23.90 -14.83
N GLN A 16 -17.75 22.88 -15.35
CA GLN A 16 -18.20 22.11 -16.51
C GLN A 16 -19.20 21.00 -16.15
N VAL A 17 -19.04 20.37 -14.99
CA VAL A 17 -19.76 19.12 -14.65
C VAL A 17 -20.31 19.12 -13.22
N GLY A 18 -20.11 20.22 -12.48
CA GLY A 18 -20.67 20.44 -11.15
C GLY A 18 -20.30 19.36 -10.14
N TYR A 19 -21.30 18.95 -9.35
CA TYR A 19 -21.16 18.00 -8.25
C TYR A 19 -20.51 16.65 -8.63
N PHE A 20 -20.67 16.20 -9.87
CA PHE A 20 -20.13 14.91 -10.32
C PHE A 20 -18.60 14.84 -10.20
N VAL A 21 -17.89 15.94 -10.47
CA VAL A 21 -16.43 16.01 -10.35
C VAL A 21 -15.99 15.84 -8.89
N ALA A 22 -16.72 16.44 -7.94
CA ALA A 22 -16.42 16.28 -6.52
C ALA A 22 -16.51 14.80 -6.10
N VAL A 23 -17.59 14.12 -6.49
CA VAL A 23 -17.78 12.68 -6.19
C VAL A 23 -16.68 11.83 -6.84
N LEU A 24 -16.35 12.10 -8.11
CA LEU A 24 -15.29 11.38 -8.83
C LEU A 24 -13.93 11.52 -8.13
N ILE A 25 -13.56 12.74 -7.73
CA ILE A 25 -12.30 13.00 -7.02
C ILE A 25 -12.31 12.31 -5.65
N THR A 26 -13.43 12.34 -4.92
CA THR A 26 -13.57 11.66 -3.62
C THR A 26 -13.37 10.15 -3.75
N ILE A 27 -13.98 9.51 -4.75
CA ILE A 27 -13.79 8.07 -5.02
C ILE A 27 -12.33 7.79 -5.38
N CYS A 28 -11.74 8.61 -6.26
CA CYS A 28 -10.32 8.47 -6.62
C CYS A 28 -9.42 8.55 -5.37
N ARG A 29 -9.71 9.47 -4.45
CA ARG A 29 -8.97 9.63 -3.19
C ARG A 29 -9.15 8.43 -2.25
N ALA A 30 -10.35 7.88 -2.15
CA ALA A 30 -10.59 6.67 -1.38
C ALA A 30 -9.77 5.49 -1.92
N ILE A 31 -9.76 5.29 -3.24
CA ILE A 31 -8.95 4.23 -3.89
C ILE A 31 -7.45 4.46 -3.65
N GLN A 32 -6.98 5.70 -3.75
CA GLN A 32 -5.57 6.04 -3.47
C GLN A 32 -5.19 5.74 -2.01
N GLY A 33 -6.06 6.07 -1.05
CA GLY A 33 -5.83 5.79 0.37
C GLY A 33 -5.74 4.30 0.69
N ILE A 34 -6.68 3.49 0.18
CA ILE A 34 -6.67 2.04 0.34
C ILE A 34 -5.42 1.43 -0.29
N ALA A 35 -5.06 1.88 -1.50
CA ALA A 35 -3.84 1.43 -2.17
C ALA A 35 -2.60 1.75 -1.34
N SER A 36 -2.46 2.98 -0.82
CA SER A 36 -1.29 3.41 -0.06
C SER A 36 -1.06 2.56 1.20
N VAL A 37 -2.12 2.30 1.98
CA VAL A 37 -2.02 1.49 3.21
C VAL A 37 -1.57 0.06 2.89
N GLY A 38 -2.15 -0.56 1.87
CA GLY A 38 -1.75 -1.91 1.45
C GLY A 38 -0.29 -1.98 1.02
N GLU A 39 0.25 -0.91 0.44
CA GLU A 39 1.62 -0.90 -0.05
C GLU A 39 2.66 -0.80 1.06
N ILE A 40 2.37 -0.08 2.14
CA ILE A 40 3.24 0.02 3.30
C ILE A 40 3.31 -1.33 4.01
N VAL A 41 2.15 -1.94 4.30
CA VAL A 41 2.07 -3.24 4.99
C VAL A 41 2.76 -4.35 4.21
N VAL A 42 2.55 -4.42 2.89
CA VAL A 42 3.22 -5.43 2.04
C VAL A 42 4.74 -5.22 2.01
N ALA A 43 5.22 -3.98 2.01
CA ALA A 43 6.66 -3.69 2.04
C ALA A 43 7.30 -4.09 3.38
N GLU A 44 6.62 -3.84 4.49
CA GLU A 44 7.07 -4.26 5.83
C GLU A 44 7.12 -5.78 5.94
N LEU A 45 6.08 -6.47 5.45
CA LEU A 45 6.04 -7.93 5.42
C LEU A 45 7.18 -8.51 4.57
N TYR A 46 7.37 -7.98 3.36
CA TYR A 46 8.44 -8.41 2.44
C TYR A 46 9.83 -8.28 3.07
N LEU A 47 10.12 -7.17 3.77
CA LEU A 47 11.41 -6.98 4.44
C LEU A 47 11.58 -7.93 5.63
N THR A 48 10.53 -8.15 6.42
CA THR A 48 10.55 -9.09 7.54
C THR A 48 10.78 -10.53 7.06
N GLU A 49 10.23 -10.92 5.90
CA GLU A 49 10.41 -12.26 5.33
C GLU A 49 11.82 -12.48 4.76
N ILE A 50 12.51 -11.43 4.31
CA ILE A 50 13.84 -11.56 3.68
C ILE A 50 14.98 -11.39 4.69
N THR A 51 14.76 -10.62 5.75
CA THR A 51 15.80 -10.29 6.73
C THR A 51 15.63 -11.13 7.99
N LYS A 52 16.74 -11.66 8.52
CA LYS A 52 16.72 -12.44 9.77
C LYS A 52 16.84 -11.51 10.99
N PRO A 53 16.29 -11.88 12.15
CA PRO A 53 16.61 -11.18 13.40
C PRO A 53 18.12 -11.25 13.69
N PRO A 54 18.75 -10.19 14.23
CA PRO A 54 18.16 -8.95 14.74
C PRO A 54 18.09 -7.79 13.73
N ILE A 55 18.66 -7.93 12.52
CA ILE A 55 18.75 -6.82 11.54
C ILE A 55 17.39 -6.41 10.94
N GLN A 56 16.38 -7.27 11.05
CA GLN A 56 15.03 -7.01 10.54
C GLN A 56 14.37 -5.76 11.18
N TYR A 57 14.60 -5.51 12.47
CA TYR A 57 13.94 -4.42 13.19
C TYR A 57 14.32 -3.03 12.64
N PRO A 58 15.62 -2.67 12.52
CA PRO A 58 16.00 -1.37 11.95
C PRO A 58 15.62 -1.25 10.46
N VAL A 59 15.65 -2.35 9.70
CA VAL A 59 15.30 -2.36 8.27
C VAL A 59 13.82 -2.08 8.05
N VAL A 60 12.93 -2.68 8.85
CA VAL A 60 11.49 -2.42 8.79
C VAL A 60 11.18 -1.01 9.27
N SER A 61 11.79 -0.56 10.36
CA SER A 61 11.61 0.82 10.86
C SER A 61 12.09 1.89 9.87
N PHE A 62 13.05 1.58 9.01
CA PHE A 62 13.48 2.48 7.94
C PHE A 62 12.36 2.80 6.94
N ILE A 63 11.40 1.89 6.71
CA ILE A 63 10.23 2.17 5.85
C ILE A 63 9.41 3.33 6.42
N ALA A 64 9.16 3.31 7.74
CA ALA A 64 8.39 4.36 8.40
C ALA A 64 9.10 5.72 8.26
N VAL A 65 10.42 5.76 8.46
CA VAL A 65 11.24 6.97 8.28
C VAL A 65 11.18 7.45 6.83
N ALA A 66 11.37 6.56 5.86
CA ALA A 66 11.31 6.90 4.44
C ALA A 66 9.93 7.43 4.02
N SER A 67 8.85 6.87 4.59
CA SER A 67 7.47 7.32 4.37
C SER A 67 7.22 8.74 4.90
N VAL A 68 7.73 9.05 6.09
CA VAL A 68 7.64 10.39 6.68
C VAL A 68 8.41 11.39 5.84
N ILE A 69 9.65 11.09 5.45
CA ILE A 69 10.47 11.96 4.59
C ILE A 69 9.75 12.21 3.25
N GLY A 70 9.23 11.15 2.63
CA GLY A 70 8.48 11.25 1.38
C GLY A 70 7.25 12.16 1.51
N THR A 71 6.48 11.99 2.59
CA THR A 71 5.31 12.83 2.89
C THR A 71 5.71 14.29 3.09
N THR A 72 6.79 14.56 3.84
CA THR A 72 7.29 15.92 4.07
C THR A 72 7.73 16.60 2.78
N VAL A 73 8.45 15.89 1.90
CA VAL A 73 8.86 16.42 0.60
C VAL A 73 7.64 16.77 -0.26
N VAL A 74 6.66 15.87 -0.33
CA VAL A 74 5.44 16.13 -1.10
C VAL A 74 4.66 17.32 -0.53
N LEU A 75 4.53 17.42 0.80
CA LEU A 75 3.88 18.55 1.46
C LEU A 75 4.59 19.88 1.16
N ALA A 76 5.93 19.90 1.15
CA ALA A 76 6.70 21.07 0.77
C ALA A 76 6.44 21.49 -0.68
N ILE A 77 6.39 20.54 -1.61
CA ILE A 77 6.07 20.80 -3.02
C ILE A 77 4.64 21.35 -3.16
N VAL A 78 3.65 20.71 -2.51
CA VAL A 78 2.25 21.17 -2.56
C VAL A 78 2.10 22.56 -1.95
N SER A 79 2.81 22.85 -0.85
CA SER A 79 2.84 24.19 -0.25
C SER A 79 3.35 25.22 -1.24
N LEU A 80 4.46 24.94 -1.93
CA LEU A 80 5.02 25.84 -2.95
C LEU A 80 4.06 26.04 -4.15
N VAL A 81 3.40 24.98 -4.60
CA VAL A 81 2.40 25.05 -5.69
C VAL A 81 1.24 25.96 -5.28
N THR A 82 0.77 25.84 -4.04
CA THR A 82 -0.34 26.65 -3.52
C THR A 82 0.05 28.12 -3.34
N THR A 83 1.27 28.42 -2.86
CA THR A 83 1.70 29.82 -2.64
C THR A 83 2.01 30.56 -3.94
N GLN A 84 2.50 29.87 -4.96
CA GLN A 84 2.89 30.47 -6.25
C GLN A 84 1.77 30.46 -7.30
N GLY A 85 0.56 29.96 -6.95
CA GLY A 85 -0.59 29.93 -7.87
C GLY A 85 -0.44 28.93 -9.03
N PHE A 86 0.42 27.92 -8.89
CA PHE A 86 0.59 26.89 -9.91
C PHE A 86 -0.64 25.99 -10.03
N ASN A 87 -0.86 25.45 -11.22
CA ASN A 87 -1.96 24.52 -11.47
C ASN A 87 -1.73 23.21 -10.72
N TRP A 88 -2.56 22.92 -9.71
CA TRP A 88 -2.51 21.71 -8.89
C TRP A 88 -2.49 20.41 -9.69
N ARG A 89 -3.00 20.41 -10.93
CA ARG A 89 -2.96 19.25 -11.84
C ARG A 89 -1.54 18.79 -12.14
N LEU A 90 -0.57 19.70 -12.19
CA LEU A 90 0.84 19.36 -12.41
C LEU A 90 1.39 18.52 -11.26
N ALA A 91 1.06 18.87 -10.02
CA ALA A 91 1.45 18.07 -8.85
C ALA A 91 0.82 16.66 -8.90
N VAL A 92 -0.42 16.55 -9.36
CA VAL A 92 -1.09 15.25 -9.53
C VAL A 92 -0.45 14.43 -10.65
N TRP A 93 -0.04 15.05 -11.75
CA TRP A 93 0.68 14.38 -12.84
C TRP A 93 2.03 13.85 -12.38
N ILE A 94 2.79 14.63 -11.62
CA ILE A 94 4.05 14.16 -11.03
C ILE A 94 3.79 12.93 -10.14
N GLY A 95 2.76 13.00 -9.27
CA GLY A 95 2.35 11.86 -8.45
C GLY A 95 1.93 10.63 -9.27
N ALA A 96 1.26 10.83 -10.41
CA ALA A 96 0.86 9.75 -11.32
C ALA A 96 2.08 9.06 -11.94
N ILE A 97 3.09 9.82 -12.40
CA ILE A 97 4.33 9.26 -12.95
C ILE A 97 5.06 8.41 -11.90
N ILE A 98 5.21 8.94 -10.68
CA ILE A 98 5.83 8.20 -9.58
C ILE A 98 5.07 6.90 -9.29
N ALA A 99 3.73 6.95 -9.29
CA ALA A 99 2.90 5.77 -9.09
C ALA A 99 3.09 4.70 -10.18
N VAL A 100 3.30 5.11 -11.43
CA VAL A 100 3.59 4.18 -12.55
C VAL A 100 4.96 3.54 -12.39
N VAL A 101 6.01 4.35 -12.14
CA VAL A 101 7.38 3.85 -11.94
C VAL A 101 7.42 2.86 -10.77
N ARG A 102 6.74 3.21 -9.67
CA ARG A 102 6.62 2.32 -8.50
C ARG A 102 5.89 1.02 -8.83
N GLY A 103 4.81 1.09 -9.62
CA GLY A 103 4.10 -0.10 -10.10
C GLY A 103 4.99 -1.00 -10.95
N TYR A 104 5.79 -0.41 -11.83
CA TYR A 104 6.74 -1.13 -12.66
C TYR A 104 7.85 -1.78 -11.82
N ALA A 105 8.39 -1.06 -10.85
CA ALA A 105 9.38 -1.60 -9.92
C ALA A 105 8.82 -2.81 -9.16
N LYS A 106 7.59 -2.72 -8.65
CA LYS A 106 6.92 -3.83 -7.95
C LYS A 106 6.75 -5.07 -8.82
N ALA A 107 6.45 -4.90 -10.10
CA ALA A 107 6.33 -6.02 -11.03
C ALA A 107 7.64 -6.79 -11.25
N HIS A 108 8.80 -6.19 -10.92
CA HIS A 108 10.11 -6.79 -11.10
C HIS A 108 10.77 -7.24 -9.78
N LEU A 109 10.09 -7.08 -8.64
CA LEU A 109 10.61 -7.62 -7.38
C LEU A 109 10.55 -9.15 -7.39
N ARG A 110 11.63 -9.79 -6.93
CA ARG A 110 11.74 -11.24 -6.79
C ARG A 110 10.84 -11.71 -5.64
N GLU A 111 10.15 -12.83 -5.81
CA GLU A 111 9.29 -13.37 -4.74
C GLU A 111 10.08 -13.71 -3.47
N THR A 112 9.42 -13.61 -2.31
CA THR A 112 10.03 -13.86 -1.00
C THR A 112 10.44 -15.33 -0.84
N PRO A 113 11.55 -15.62 -0.14
CA PRO A 113 12.05 -16.98 0.04
C PRO A 113 11.04 -17.89 0.74
N ASP A 114 10.23 -17.36 1.66
CA ASP A 114 9.15 -18.11 2.31
C ASP A 114 8.02 -18.48 1.35
N PHE A 115 7.71 -17.62 0.37
CA PHE A 115 6.73 -17.93 -0.68
C PHE A 115 7.26 -18.98 -1.65
N VAL A 116 8.54 -18.88 -2.02
CA VAL A 116 9.24 -19.89 -2.83
C VAL A 116 9.28 -21.24 -2.11
N ASP A 117 9.58 -21.25 -0.81
CA ASP A 117 9.63 -22.47 0.00
C ASP A 117 8.24 -23.05 0.27
N ALA A 118 7.21 -22.21 0.48
CA ALA A 118 5.81 -22.65 0.52
C ALA A 118 5.38 -23.30 -0.80
N SER A 119 5.69 -22.68 -1.93
CA SER A 119 5.43 -23.22 -3.27
C SER A 119 6.19 -24.54 -3.51
N ALA A 120 7.45 -24.62 -3.10
CA ALA A 120 8.27 -25.83 -3.21
C ALA A 120 7.76 -26.97 -2.29
N ARG A 121 7.36 -26.66 -1.05
CA ARG A 121 6.73 -27.62 -0.12
C ARG A 121 5.43 -28.18 -0.68
N LEU A 122 4.62 -27.33 -1.31
CA LEU A 122 3.40 -27.74 -2.00
C LEU A 122 3.74 -28.69 -3.14
N LEU A 123 4.64 -28.31 -4.07
CA LEU A 123 5.06 -29.15 -5.18
C LEU A 123 5.56 -30.54 -4.73
N ARG A 124 6.35 -30.61 -3.65
CA ARG A 124 6.81 -31.89 -3.07
C ARG A 124 5.68 -32.75 -2.49
N LYS A 125 4.64 -32.13 -1.90
CA LYS A 125 3.45 -32.86 -1.45
C LYS A 125 2.64 -33.41 -2.63
N TYR A 126 2.53 -32.66 -3.72
CA TYR A 126 1.86 -33.12 -4.95
C TYR A 126 2.59 -34.27 -5.63
N GLU A 127 3.91 -34.20 -5.73
CA GLU A 127 4.73 -35.28 -6.28
C GLU A 127 4.57 -36.58 -5.47
N LYS A 128 4.44 -36.48 -4.14
CA LYS A 128 4.17 -37.62 -3.27
C LYS A 128 2.74 -38.17 -3.35
N ALA A 129 1.76 -37.35 -3.73
CA ALA A 129 0.35 -37.74 -3.73
C ALA A 129 -0.20 -38.12 -5.12
N ASN A 130 0.55 -37.85 -6.20
CA ASN A 130 0.14 -38.09 -7.60
C ASN A 130 -1.21 -37.44 -7.97
N ILE A 131 -1.50 -36.26 -7.39
CA ILE A 131 -2.76 -35.51 -7.57
C ILE A 131 -2.54 -34.40 -8.61
N ASP A 132 -3.47 -34.27 -9.56
CA ASP A 132 -3.42 -33.29 -10.66
C ASP A 132 -3.60 -31.84 -10.18
N LYS A 133 -2.90 -30.89 -10.82
CA LYS A 133 -2.78 -29.47 -10.43
C LYS A 133 -4.12 -28.72 -10.33
N LYS A 134 -5.19 -29.30 -10.87
CA LYS A 134 -6.55 -28.72 -10.91
C LYS A 134 -7.35 -28.89 -9.61
N GLU A 135 -7.10 -29.92 -8.79
CA GLU A 135 -7.80 -30.11 -7.49
C GLU A 135 -7.27 -29.18 -6.37
N LEU A 136 -6.04 -28.70 -6.55
CA LEU A 136 -5.23 -27.77 -5.76
C LEU A 136 -5.81 -26.35 -5.66
N LYS A 137 -6.61 -25.93 -6.64
CA LYS A 137 -7.36 -24.66 -6.54
C LYS A 137 -8.51 -24.72 -5.53
N ASN A 138 -8.91 -25.93 -5.12
CA ASN A 138 -9.97 -26.16 -4.14
C ASN A 138 -9.42 -26.54 -2.74
N ASP A 139 -8.09 -26.63 -2.56
CA ASP A 139 -7.49 -26.91 -1.25
C ASP A 139 -7.70 -25.75 -0.27
N GLU A 140 -8.27 -26.05 0.89
CA GLU A 140 -8.63 -25.12 1.98
C GLU A 140 -7.47 -24.23 2.46
N ILE A 141 -6.22 -24.64 2.22
CA ILE A 141 -5.02 -23.93 2.67
C ILE A 141 -4.88 -22.57 1.96
N PHE A 142 -5.33 -22.44 0.71
CA PHE A 142 -5.30 -21.17 -0.03
C PHE A 142 -6.46 -20.24 0.34
N TYR A 143 -7.53 -20.79 0.95
CA TYR A 143 -8.71 -20.06 1.41
C TYR A 143 -8.85 -20.10 2.93
N GLN A 144 -7.75 -20.07 3.67
CA GLN A 144 -7.84 -19.90 5.12
C GLN A 144 -8.38 -18.50 5.41
N LYS A 145 -9.71 -18.42 5.57
CA LYS A 145 -10.41 -17.17 5.80
C LYS A 145 -9.82 -16.53 7.06
N PRO A 146 -9.37 -15.26 6.98
CA PRO A 146 -8.83 -14.58 8.14
C PRO A 146 -9.90 -14.60 9.23
N ASN A 147 -9.49 -14.96 10.45
CA ASN A 147 -10.40 -15.00 11.58
C ASN A 147 -10.96 -13.60 11.81
N LYS A 148 -12.29 -13.45 11.69
CA LYS A 148 -12.98 -12.16 11.77
C LYS A 148 -12.59 -11.38 13.04
N LYS A 149 -12.38 -12.07 14.16
CA LYS A 149 -11.95 -11.43 15.42
C LYS A 149 -10.57 -10.82 15.28
N THR A 150 -9.59 -11.55 14.76
CA THR A 150 -8.21 -11.07 14.57
C THR A 150 -8.16 -9.89 13.59
N THR A 151 -8.96 -9.92 12.52
CA THR A 151 -9.06 -8.79 11.59
C THR A 151 -9.61 -7.53 12.27
N ILE A 152 -10.63 -7.67 13.12
CA ILE A 152 -11.21 -6.54 13.86
C ILE A 152 -10.19 -5.97 14.86
N TYR A 153 -9.48 -6.81 15.61
CA TYR A 153 -8.44 -6.35 16.55
C TYR A 153 -7.30 -5.63 15.84
N PHE A 154 -6.83 -6.15 14.70
CA PHE A 154 -5.83 -5.45 13.88
C PHE A 154 -6.33 -4.10 13.39
N PHE A 155 -7.57 -4.04 12.91
CA PHE A 155 -8.19 -2.78 12.46
C PHE A 155 -8.24 -1.75 13.59
N ILE A 156 -8.70 -2.16 14.78
CA ILE A 156 -8.74 -1.30 15.98
C ILE A 156 -7.34 -0.82 16.35
N MET A 157 -6.34 -1.71 16.32
CA MET A 157 -4.95 -1.37 16.68
C MET A 157 -4.34 -0.34 15.72
N VAL A 158 -4.57 -0.49 14.41
CA VAL A 158 -4.08 0.48 13.40
C VAL A 158 -4.77 1.83 13.53
N VAL A 159 -6.07 1.85 13.83
CA VAL A 159 -6.82 3.11 14.01
C VAL A 159 -6.45 3.81 15.31
N LEU A 160 -6.30 3.09 16.44
CA LEU A 160 -6.04 3.66 17.77
C LEU A 160 -4.57 4.01 18.03
N GLY A 161 -3.62 3.32 17.39
CA GLY A 161 -2.17 3.55 17.57
C GLY A 161 -1.73 5.02 17.43
N PRO A 162 -2.15 5.75 16.38
CA PRO A 162 -1.82 7.17 16.21
C PRO A 162 -2.40 8.07 17.32
N TYR A 163 -3.61 7.77 17.81
CA TYR A 163 -4.23 8.55 18.90
C TYR A 163 -3.54 8.33 20.23
N PHE A 164 -3.03 7.13 20.49
CA PHE A 164 -2.24 6.83 21.69
C PHE A 164 -0.90 7.59 21.71
N LEU A 165 -0.24 7.69 20.56
CA LEU A 165 1.00 8.48 20.42
C LEU A 165 0.75 9.99 20.58
N LEU A 166 -0.37 10.51 20.04
CA LEU A 166 -0.77 11.90 20.25
C LEU A 166 -1.10 12.19 21.72
N TYR A 167 -1.75 11.25 22.41
CA TYR A 167 -2.03 11.36 23.84
C TYR A 167 -0.76 11.42 24.68
N LEU A 168 0.25 10.58 24.37
CA LEU A 168 1.56 10.63 25.04
C LEU A 168 2.32 11.92 24.73
N TYR A 169 2.23 12.44 23.51
CA TYR A 169 2.83 13.73 23.12
C TYR A 169 2.19 14.91 23.87
N TYR A 170 0.88 14.88 24.12
CA TYR A 170 0.19 15.93 24.89
C TYR A 170 0.41 15.84 26.40
N LEU A 171 0.92 14.71 26.89
CA LEU A 171 1.21 14.49 28.31
C LEU A 171 2.62 14.92 28.74
N TRP A 172 3.46 15.32 27.78
CA TRP A 172 4.81 15.84 27.95
C TRP A 172 4.89 17.31 27.52
#